data_AF-A0AAJ2EZ98-F1
#
_entry.id   AF-A0AAJ2EZ98-F1
#
_cell.length_a   1.000
_cell.length_b   1.000
_cell.length_c   1.000
_cell.angle_alpha   90.00
_cell.angle_beta   90.00
_cell.angle_gamma   90.00
#
_symmetry.space_group_name_H-M   'P 1'
#
loop_
_entity.id
_entity.type
_entity.pdbx_description
1 polymer ?
#
loop_
_entity_poly.entity_id
_entity_poly.type
_entity_poly.pdbx_seq_one_letter_code
_entity_poly.pdbx_strand_id
1 'polypeptide(L)'
;MTSSNPPPANGLDPQAADPRKDSLIEYPSKFPIKVMGAKVDGFVHAVTEVARQFDPTFDAATIELRDSRAGNYLGVTITITATSREQLDDLYRALSSHPLVKVVL
;
A
#
# COMPACT_ATOMS: atom_id res chain seq x y z
N MET A 1 19.25 35.93 -52.50
CA MET A 1 18.85 35.84 -51.07
C MET A 1 17.80 34.75 -50.97
N THR A 2 18.21 33.49 -50.75
CA THR A 2 17.29 32.40 -50.36
C THR A 2 18.06 31.40 -49.51
N SER A 3 17.44 31.05 -48.39
CA SER A 3 17.89 30.21 -47.30
C SER A 3 18.44 28.84 -47.70
N SER A 4 19.54 28.46 -47.05
CA SER A 4 19.81 27.06 -46.71
C SER A 4 20.37 27.02 -45.29
N ASN A 5 19.54 26.64 -44.33
CA ASN A 5 20.02 26.09 -43.06
C ASN A 5 19.06 24.97 -42.62
N PRO A 6 19.53 23.72 -42.48
CA PRO A 6 18.79 22.68 -41.79
C PRO A 6 19.03 22.79 -40.28
N PRO A 7 18.01 22.63 -39.43
CA PRO A 7 18.23 22.20 -38.05
C PRO A 7 18.15 20.67 -37.93
N PRO A 8 18.94 20.10 -37.00
CA PRO A 8 19.17 18.66 -36.87
C PRO A 8 17.97 17.92 -36.29
N ALA A 9 17.92 16.62 -36.61
CA ALA A 9 17.06 15.64 -35.97
C ALA A 9 17.21 15.73 -34.44
N ASN A 10 16.22 16.35 -33.78
CA ASN A 10 16.14 16.41 -32.34
C ASN A 10 15.29 15.24 -31.86
N GLY A 11 15.90 14.43 -30.99
CA GLY A 11 15.28 13.58 -29.98
C GLY A 11 14.00 12.83 -30.35
N LEU A 12 14.14 11.53 -30.60
CA LEU A 12 13.09 10.60 -30.18
C LEU A 12 13.11 10.57 -28.65
N ASP A 13 12.35 11.45 -28.02
CA ASP A 13 11.81 11.23 -26.68
C ASP A 13 10.41 10.61 -26.82
N PRO A 14 10.28 9.27 -26.84
CA PRO A 14 9.01 8.70 -26.48
C PRO A 14 8.87 8.83 -24.97
N GLN A 15 7.75 9.40 -24.56
CA GLN A 15 7.14 9.24 -23.24
C GLN A 15 7.62 10.25 -22.19
N ALA A 16 7.11 11.47 -22.35
CA ALA A 16 6.48 12.15 -21.22
C ALA A 16 5.59 11.11 -20.48
N ALA A 17 6.09 10.58 -19.38
CA ALA A 17 5.31 9.81 -18.44
C ALA A 17 4.39 10.79 -17.72
N ASP A 18 3.21 11.03 -18.29
CA ASP A 18 2.16 11.84 -17.67
C ASP A 18 1.89 11.35 -16.23
N PRO A 19 1.99 12.22 -15.21
CA PRO A 19 1.68 11.90 -13.81
C PRO A 19 0.17 11.79 -13.53
N ARG A 20 -0.65 11.54 -14.57
CA ARG A 20 -2.11 11.41 -14.52
C ARG A 20 -2.58 10.00 -14.91
N LYS A 21 -1.86 8.95 -14.52
CA LYS A 21 -2.48 7.62 -14.32
C LYS A 21 -3.29 7.63 -13.02
N ASP A 22 -4.29 8.49 -13.02
CA ASP A 22 -5.44 8.35 -12.14
C ASP A 22 -6.29 7.19 -12.71
N SER A 23 -6.56 6.16 -11.91
CA SER A 23 -7.57 5.11 -12.13
C SER A 23 -7.28 3.96 -13.13
N LEU A 24 -6.30 3.09 -12.84
CA LEU A 24 -6.27 1.72 -13.41
C LEU A 24 -5.80 0.64 -12.43
N ILE A 25 -6.10 0.79 -11.13
CA ILE A 25 -6.04 -0.37 -10.24
C ILE A 25 -7.29 -1.19 -10.57
N GLU A 26 -7.13 -2.31 -11.29
CA GLU A 26 -8.22 -3.27 -11.50
C GLU A 26 -8.53 -3.94 -10.17
N TYR A 27 -9.76 -3.73 -9.69
CA TYR A 27 -10.26 -4.38 -8.49
C TYR A 27 -10.99 -5.67 -8.88
N PRO A 28 -10.87 -6.75 -8.08
CA PRO A 28 -10.11 -6.86 -6.85
C PRO A 28 -8.60 -7.04 -7.07
N SER A 29 -7.76 -6.37 -6.26
CA SER A 29 -6.30 -6.52 -6.29
C SER A 29 -5.74 -6.66 -4.88
N LYS A 30 -4.68 -7.46 -4.75
CA LYS A 30 -4.05 -7.77 -3.46
C LYS A 30 -2.98 -6.73 -3.13
N PHE A 31 -3.17 -6.03 -2.02
CA PHE A 31 -2.24 -5.03 -1.52
C PHE A 31 -1.61 -5.50 -0.22
N PRO A 32 -0.27 -5.64 -0.16
CA PRO A 32 0.43 -5.85 1.09
C PRO A 32 0.47 -4.54 1.87
N ILE A 33 -0.16 -4.52 3.04
CA ILE A 33 -0.19 -3.39 3.96
C ILE A 33 0.68 -3.76 5.15
N LYS A 34 1.67 -2.92 5.43
CA LYS A 34 2.59 -3.13 6.53
C LYS A 34 2.22 -2.25 7.70
N VAL A 35 1.76 -2.88 8.76
CA VAL A 35 1.39 -2.23 10.01
C VAL A 35 2.52 -2.39 11.01
N MET A 36 3.02 -1.29 11.55
CA MET A 36 3.93 -1.31 12.69
C MET A 36 3.21 -0.81 13.94
N GLY A 37 3.24 -1.61 15.00
CA GLY A 37 2.62 -1.28 16.27
C GLY A 37 3.47 -1.70 17.46
N ALA A 38 2.97 -1.42 18.66
CA ALA A 38 3.58 -1.90 19.89
C ALA A 38 3.52 -3.43 19.95
N LYS A 39 4.61 -4.07 20.39
CA LYS A 39 4.62 -5.54 20.57
C LYS A 39 3.84 -5.91 21.83
N VAL A 40 2.54 -6.13 21.67
CA VAL A 40 1.65 -6.59 22.75
C VAL A 40 0.83 -7.80 22.31
N ASP A 41 0.51 -8.67 23.25
CA ASP A 41 -0.48 -9.73 23.06
C ASP A 41 -1.81 -9.10 22.62
N GLY A 42 -2.30 -9.54 21.47
CA GLY A 42 -3.51 -8.99 20.85
C GLY A 42 -3.29 -8.02 19.69
N PHE A 43 -2.06 -7.54 19.42
CA PHE A 43 -1.83 -6.66 18.26
C PHE A 43 -2.12 -7.37 16.93
N VAL A 44 -1.58 -8.57 16.75
CA VAL A 44 -1.82 -9.38 15.54
C VAL A 44 -3.30 -9.72 15.41
N HIS A 45 -3.96 -10.07 16.53
CA HIS A 45 -5.38 -10.39 16.56
C HIS A 45 -6.23 -9.17 16.14
N ALA A 46 -5.94 -7.99 16.68
CA ALA A 46 -6.61 -6.75 16.32
C ALA A 46 -6.45 -6.42 14.82
N VAL A 47 -5.22 -6.50 14.29
CA VAL A 47 -4.97 -6.27 12.86
C VAL A 47 -5.69 -7.31 11.99
N THR A 48 -5.75 -8.56 12.44
CA THR A 48 -6.47 -9.66 11.75
C THR A 48 -7.98 -9.45 11.74
N GLU A 49 -8.57 -9.03 12.85
CA GLU A 49 -10.01 -8.76 12.94
C GLU A 49 -10.40 -7.57 12.05
N VAL A 50 -9.61 -6.50 12.07
CA VAL A 50 -9.79 -5.36 11.16
C VAL A 50 -9.66 -5.83 9.71
N ALA A 51 -8.60 -6.55 9.36
CA ALA A 51 -8.40 -7.12 8.04
C ALA A 51 -9.60 -7.97 7.56
N ARG A 52 -10.11 -8.86 8.42
CA ARG A 52 -11.27 -9.73 8.12
C ARG A 52 -12.57 -8.94 7.94
N GLN A 53 -12.73 -7.81 8.62
CA GLN A 53 -13.89 -6.93 8.47
C GLN A 53 -13.95 -6.31 7.06
N PHE A 54 -12.79 -5.97 6.49
CA PHE A 54 -12.71 -5.38 5.15
C PHE A 54 -12.56 -6.42 4.04
N ASP A 55 -11.90 -7.54 4.32
CA ASP A 55 -11.70 -8.65 3.40
C ASP A 55 -12.10 -9.96 4.10
N PRO A 56 -13.34 -10.46 3.91
CA PRO A 56 -13.78 -11.71 4.53
C PRO A 56 -13.03 -12.94 3.98
N THR A 57 -12.33 -12.78 2.85
CA THR A 57 -11.46 -13.81 2.27
C THR A 57 -10.02 -13.73 2.78
N PHE A 58 -9.74 -12.79 3.68
CA PHE A 58 -8.42 -12.60 4.27
C PHE A 58 -7.98 -13.84 5.02
N ASP A 59 -6.78 -14.30 4.69
CA ASP A 59 -6.18 -15.46 5.30
C ASP A 59 -5.08 -15.03 6.28
N ALA A 60 -5.28 -15.32 7.57
CA ALA A 60 -4.36 -14.95 8.63
C ALA A 60 -3.01 -15.71 8.57
N ALA A 61 -2.90 -16.80 7.80
CA ALA A 61 -1.64 -17.49 7.60
C ALA A 61 -0.73 -16.75 6.60
N THR A 62 -1.28 -15.83 5.80
CA THR A 62 -0.50 -14.92 4.93
C THR A 62 0.15 -13.76 5.67
N ILE A 63 -0.11 -13.64 6.99
CA ILE A 63 0.44 -12.59 7.82
C ILE A 63 1.92 -12.84 8.07
N GLU A 64 2.76 -11.90 7.69
CA GLU A 64 4.16 -11.91 8.07
C GLU A 64 4.39 -11.05 9.32
N LEU A 65 4.90 -11.70 10.37
CA LEU A 65 5.30 -11.03 11.60
C LEU A 65 6.79 -10.77 11.59
N ARG A 66 7.17 -9.53 11.91
CA ARG A 66 8.56 -9.10 11.98
C ARG A 66 8.80 -8.35 13.27
N ASP A 67 9.49 -9.00 14.20
CA ASP A 67 9.99 -8.34 15.40
C ASP A 67 10.95 -7.20 15.03
N SER A 68 10.75 -6.06 15.69
CA SER A 68 11.70 -4.96 15.59
C SER A 68 12.97 -5.28 16.36
N ARG A 69 14.10 -4.75 15.89
CA ARG A 69 15.44 -5.01 16.46
C ARG A 69 15.55 -4.64 17.94
N ALA A 70 14.75 -3.69 18.40
CA ALA A 70 14.70 -3.24 19.80
C ALA A 70 13.65 -3.98 20.65
N GLY A 71 12.86 -4.90 20.10
CA GLY A 71 11.84 -5.67 20.82
C GLY A 71 10.58 -4.88 21.26
N ASN A 72 10.56 -3.57 21.06
CA ASN A 72 9.44 -2.71 21.47
C ASN A 72 8.27 -2.69 20.46
N TYR A 73 8.57 -3.00 19.19
CA TYR A 73 7.61 -2.91 18.09
C TYR A 73 7.51 -4.23 17.34
N LEU A 74 6.31 -4.49 16.81
CA LEU A 74 6.02 -5.60 15.93
C LEU A 74 5.55 -5.04 14.58
N GLY A 75 6.24 -5.42 13.52
CA GLY A 75 5.77 -5.24 12.15
C GLY A 75 4.88 -6.42 11.77
N VAL A 76 3.71 -6.12 11.23
CA VAL A 76 2.72 -7.07 10.75
C VAL A 76 2.44 -6.69 9.31
N THR A 77 2.83 -7.54 8.36
CA THR A 77 2.48 -7.37 6.96
C THR A 77 1.26 -8.22 6.68
N ILE A 78 0.15 -7.59 6.30
CA ILE A 78 -1.09 -8.26 5.90
C ILE A 78 -1.32 -8.06 4.41
N THR A 79 -1.77 -9.08 3.70
CA THR A 79 -2.14 -8.94 2.29
C THR A 79 -3.65 -8.88 2.18
N ILE A 80 -4.18 -7.73 1.78
CA ILE A 80 -5.63 -7.49 1.72
C ILE A 80 -6.10 -7.41 0.28
N THR A 81 -7.23 -8.04 0.00
CA THR A 81 -7.91 -7.90 -1.28
C THR A 81 -8.67 -6.58 -1.29
N ALA A 82 -8.06 -5.54 -1.86
CA ALA A 82 -8.75 -4.29 -2.12
C ALA A 82 -9.76 -4.51 -3.23
N THR A 83 -11.02 -4.22 -2.96
CA THR A 83 -12.11 -4.21 -3.94
C THR A 83 -12.45 -2.79 -4.39
N SER A 84 -11.98 -1.77 -3.66
CA SER A 84 -12.17 -0.35 -3.96
C SER A 84 -11.16 0.52 -3.22
N ARG A 85 -10.92 1.74 -3.72
CA ARG A 85 -10.05 2.75 -3.06
C ARG A 85 -10.55 3.12 -1.66
N GLU A 86 -11.87 3.29 -1.54
CA GLU A 86 -12.55 3.62 -0.29
C GLU A 86 -12.40 2.52 0.78
N GLN A 87 -12.43 1.23 0.41
CA GLN A 87 -12.13 0.14 1.33
C GLN A 87 -10.70 0.23 1.86
N LEU A 88 -9.72 0.55 1.00
CA LEU A 88 -8.33 0.73 1.43
C LEU A 88 -8.18 1.94 2.36
N ASP A 89 -8.79 3.08 2.02
CA ASP A 89 -8.74 4.28 2.87
C ASP A 89 -9.36 4.02 4.25
N ASP A 90 -10.54 3.39 4.30
CA ASP A 90 -11.21 3.07 5.55
C ASP A 90 -10.40 2.05 6.37
N LEU A 91 -9.77 1.08 5.73
CA LEU A 91 -8.83 0.15 6.36
C LEU A 91 -7.60 0.89 6.94
N TYR A 92 -6.94 1.75 6.16
CA TYR A 92 -5.81 2.54 6.64
C TYR A 92 -6.22 3.44 7.81
N ARG A 93 -7.41 4.03 7.76
CA ARG A 93 -7.99 4.86 8.83
C ARG A 93 -8.30 4.04 10.09
N ALA A 94 -8.91 2.87 9.94
CA ALA A 94 -9.22 1.97 11.06
C ALA A 94 -7.95 1.48 11.75
N LEU A 95 -6.95 1.06 10.97
CA LEU A 95 -5.64 0.67 11.48
C LEU A 95 -4.95 1.86 12.16
N SER A 96 -4.88 3.01 11.51
CA SER A 96 -4.20 4.20 12.07
C SER A 96 -4.91 4.77 13.30
N SER A 97 -6.23 4.57 13.44
CA SER A 97 -6.99 4.98 14.62
C SER A 97 -6.80 4.02 15.80
N HIS A 98 -6.26 2.83 15.55
CA HIS A 98 -6.08 1.83 16.59
C HIS A 98 -4.94 2.24 17.54
N PRO A 99 -5.16 2.31 18.88
CA PRO A 99 -4.14 2.77 19.83
C PRO A 99 -2.82 1.97 19.83
N LEU A 100 -2.87 0.73 19.35
CA LEU A 100 -1.73 -0.18 19.27
C LEU A 100 -0.89 0.02 18.00
N VAL A 101 -1.48 0.58 16.95
CA VAL A 101 -0.79 0.93 15.71
C VAL A 101 0.01 2.21 15.91
N LYS A 102 1.20 2.25 15.34
CA LYS A 102 2.08 3.43 15.36
C LYS A 102 2.24 3.98 13.94
N VAL A 103 2.41 3.10 12.97
CA VAL A 103 2.63 3.45 11.55
C VAL A 103 1.96 2.40 10.67
N VAL A 104 1.35 2.84 9.57
CA VAL A 104 0.88 1.97 8.48
C VAL A 104 1.59 2.42 7.21
N LEU A 105 2.15 1.48 6.46
CA LEU A 105 2.86 1.68 5.19
C LEU A 105 2.19 0.86 4.10
#